data_AF-A0A818D2T4-F1
#
_entry.id   AF-A0A818D2T4-F1
#
_cell.length_a   1.000
_cell.length_b   1.000
_cell.length_c   1.000
_cell.angle_alpha   90.00
_cell.angle_beta   90.00
_cell.angle_gamma   90.00
#
_symmetry.space_group_name_H-M   'P 1'
#
loop_
_entity.id
_entity.type
_entity.pdbx_description
1 polymer ?
#
loop_
_entity_poly.entity_id
_entity_poly.type
_entity_poly.pdbx_seq_one_letter_code
_entity_poly.pdbx_strand_id
1 'polypeptide(L)'
;MAYNNDAIEYYTSLKSSINEIFDIKLNETKQRFYDIKRDPHIEIINFEAIIEKRPTEIDETSIRVLKYKSPSFIATVSFRFPPIHSNECWKVGFVQACSYFISIYSSNLIYIFPIGDFMLFHNQYGDLGYSSWEFPQLVVRDASMINDSCGRNFPWYGSKNQGKINRTKPLLSKVYEIFIVTIQGPLYRQSEYTISMRDLFVPWIPWDIPTCEGEQSYLTHIYRHQRFYVWLCAMNCTKNELLIIRTIRWTQTIEIDIKPDLYRGMRAKLISNPVPDQPIFLKRNIFIPSCALQEPSANNAQLLIWRPTKGDPIVVVNSKHHDTSTKKYLHLLNNNI
;
A
#
# COMPACT_ATOMS: atom_id res chain seq x y z
N MET A 1 4.04 -0.19 -47.41
CA MET A 1 3.92 -0.99 -46.18
C MET A 1 5.32 -1.29 -45.68
N ALA A 2 5.87 -0.41 -44.85
CA ALA A 2 7.13 -0.62 -44.16
C ALA A 2 6.86 -0.19 -42.71
N TYR A 3 6.59 -1.16 -41.85
CA TYR A 3 6.40 -0.91 -40.42
C TYR A 3 7.77 -0.85 -39.74
N ASN A 4 7.98 0.24 -39.01
CA ASN A 4 9.16 0.62 -38.22
C ASN A 4 9.83 -0.55 -37.48
N ASN A 5 11.01 -0.96 -37.96
CA ASN A 5 11.94 -1.81 -37.20
C ASN A 5 12.50 -1.05 -35.97
N ASP A 6 12.57 0.28 -36.04
CA ASP A 6 13.13 1.15 -34.98
C ASP A 6 12.31 1.10 -33.67
N ALA A 7 10.99 0.89 -33.77
CA ALA A 7 10.14 0.77 -32.59
C ALA A 7 10.37 -0.57 -31.86
N ILE A 8 10.66 -1.65 -32.61
CA ILE A 8 10.94 -2.97 -32.03
C ILE A 8 12.33 -2.99 -31.40
N GLU A 9 13.32 -2.35 -32.02
CA GLU A 9 14.66 -2.19 -31.45
C GLU A 9 14.66 -1.33 -30.18
N TYR A 10 13.89 -0.23 -30.16
CA TYR A 10 13.72 0.59 -28.96
C TYR A 10 13.04 -0.17 -27.81
N TYR A 11 12.00 -0.96 -28.10
CA TYR A 11 11.34 -1.80 -27.08
C TYR A 11 12.23 -2.95 -26.58
N THR A 12 13.10 -3.49 -27.43
CA THR A 12 14.01 -4.58 -27.06
C THR A 12 15.19 -4.07 -26.24
N SER A 13 15.70 -2.88 -26.57
CA SER A 13 16.67 -2.13 -25.77
C SER A 13 16.12 -1.75 -24.40
N LEU A 14 14.86 -1.27 -24.31
CA LEU A 14 14.24 -1.00 -23.01
C LEU A 14 14.09 -2.27 -22.16
N LYS A 15 13.80 -3.42 -22.80
CA LYS A 15 13.64 -4.70 -22.11
C LYS A 15 14.96 -5.27 -21.59
N SER A 16 16.09 -5.00 -22.27
CA SER A 16 17.42 -5.37 -21.77
C SER A 16 17.88 -4.41 -20.66
N SER A 17 17.62 -3.10 -20.79
CA SER A 17 17.95 -2.12 -19.76
C SER A 17 17.10 -2.23 -18.49
N ILE A 18 15.86 -2.72 -18.58
CA ILE A 18 15.04 -3.04 -17.39
C ILE A 18 15.63 -4.21 -16.59
N ASN A 19 16.36 -5.13 -17.22
CA ASN A 19 17.03 -6.21 -16.51
C ASN A 19 18.39 -5.80 -15.93
N GLU A 20 19.06 -4.79 -16.50
CA GLU A 20 20.39 -4.33 -16.04
C GLU A 20 20.36 -3.29 -14.90
N ILE A 21 19.21 -2.65 -14.62
CA ILE A 21 19.09 -1.64 -13.54
C ILE A 21 18.88 -2.26 -12.14
N PHE A 22 18.70 -3.58 -12.03
CA PHE A 22 18.46 -4.26 -10.74
C PHE A 22 19.71 -4.77 -10.01
N ASP A 23 20.92 -4.42 -10.45
CA ASP A 23 22.15 -4.96 -9.86
C ASP A 23 22.68 -4.15 -8.65
N ILE A 24 21.82 -3.95 -7.64
CA ILE A 24 22.25 -3.57 -6.29
C ILE A 24 22.28 -4.82 -5.43
N LYS A 25 23.47 -5.42 -5.26
CA LYS A 25 23.74 -6.49 -4.29
C LYS A 25 23.51 -6.02 -2.85
N LEU A 26 22.26 -6.06 -2.41
CA LEU A 26 21.83 -5.99 -1.02
C LEU A 26 21.37 -7.39 -0.62
N ASN A 27 21.93 -7.98 0.44
CA ASN A 27 21.57 -9.29 1.03
C ASN A 27 20.13 -9.74 0.67
N GLU A 28 19.98 -10.39 -0.49
CA GLU A 28 18.64 -10.62 -1.03
C GLU A 28 17.98 -11.73 -0.22
N THR A 29 16.89 -11.40 0.46
CA THR A 29 16.01 -12.42 1.01
C THR A 29 15.59 -13.33 -0.13
N LYS A 30 15.98 -14.61 -0.05
CA LYS A 30 15.68 -15.57 -1.11
C LYS A 30 14.18 -15.85 -1.10
N GLN A 31 13.49 -15.46 -2.16
CA GLN A 31 12.06 -15.68 -2.30
C GLN A 31 11.78 -16.90 -3.17
N ARG A 32 10.75 -17.66 -2.80
CA ARG A 32 10.13 -18.63 -3.69
C ARG A 32 8.67 -18.87 -3.33
N PHE A 33 7.94 -19.45 -4.27
CA PHE A 33 6.57 -19.90 -4.02
C PHE A 33 6.59 -21.15 -3.14
N TYR A 34 5.63 -21.21 -2.21
CA TYR A 34 5.40 -22.38 -1.38
C TYR A 34 5.08 -23.60 -2.26
N ASP A 35 5.79 -24.71 -2.01
CA ASP A 35 5.60 -26.01 -2.64
C ASP A 35 5.43 -27.07 -1.55
N ILE A 36 4.22 -27.60 -1.43
CA ILE A 36 3.84 -28.61 -0.45
C ILE A 36 4.72 -29.86 -0.44
N LYS A 37 5.44 -30.14 -1.55
CA LYS A 37 6.35 -31.29 -1.65
C LYS A 37 7.76 -31.01 -1.12
N ARG A 38 8.16 -29.74 -1.08
CA ARG A 38 9.54 -29.31 -0.75
C ARG A 38 9.62 -28.56 0.57
N ASP A 39 8.51 -27.98 1.00
CA ASP A 39 8.41 -27.13 2.17
C ASP A 39 7.91 -27.86 3.41
N PRO A 40 8.16 -27.29 4.60
CA PRO A 40 7.42 -27.69 5.79
C PRO A 40 5.93 -27.64 5.46
N HIS A 41 5.20 -28.71 5.81
CA HIS A 41 3.79 -28.83 5.51
C HIS A 41 2.96 -27.83 6.32
N ILE A 42 2.89 -26.59 5.83
CA ILE A 42 2.04 -25.52 6.34
C ILE A 42 0.66 -25.75 5.73
N GLU A 43 -0.27 -26.22 6.55
CA GLU A 43 -1.64 -26.52 6.13
C GLU A 43 -2.52 -25.29 6.38
N ILE A 44 -3.09 -24.71 5.32
CA ILE A 44 -4.07 -23.62 5.46
C ILE A 44 -5.43 -24.23 5.77
N ILE A 45 -5.96 -23.97 6.97
CA ILE A 45 -7.29 -24.44 7.40
C ILE A 45 -8.38 -23.53 6.83
N ASN A 46 -8.20 -22.23 7.02
CA ASN A 46 -9.13 -21.20 6.53
C ASN A 46 -8.35 -19.97 6.13
N PHE A 47 -8.75 -19.32 5.04
CA PHE A 47 -8.23 -18.02 4.65
C PHE A 47 -9.34 -17.17 4.05
N GLU A 48 -9.74 -16.15 4.80
CA GLU A 48 -10.75 -15.19 4.39
C GLU A 48 -10.13 -13.80 4.23
N ALA A 49 -10.59 -13.06 3.22
CA ALA A 49 -10.26 -11.66 3.02
C ALA A 49 -11.51 -10.90 2.58
N ILE A 50 -11.86 -9.84 3.31
CA ILE A 50 -13.07 -9.05 3.09
C ILE A 50 -12.78 -7.55 3.21
N ILE A 51 -13.63 -6.74 2.59
CA ILE A 51 -13.80 -5.34 2.97
C ILE A 51 -15.16 -5.20 3.64
N GLU A 52 -15.22 -4.53 4.79
CA GLU A 52 -16.47 -4.32 5.53
C GLU A 52 -17.57 -3.80 4.58
N LYS A 53 -18.75 -4.44 4.61
CA LYS A 53 -19.89 -4.09 3.75
C LYS A 53 -20.69 -2.91 4.32
N ARG A 54 -20.02 -1.77 4.47
CA ARG A 54 -20.60 -0.50 4.90
C ARG A 54 -20.11 0.62 3.98
N PRO A 55 -20.82 1.75 3.88
CA PRO A 55 -20.32 2.92 3.16
C PRO A 55 -19.16 3.59 3.91
N THR A 56 -18.42 4.43 3.18
CA THR A 56 -17.52 5.40 3.79
C THR A 56 -18.33 6.39 4.62
N GLU A 57 -17.94 6.56 5.89
CA GLU A 57 -18.55 7.53 6.79
C GLU A 57 -17.89 8.89 6.60
N ILE A 58 -18.67 9.95 6.47
CA ILE A 58 -18.20 11.32 6.34
C ILE A 58 -18.55 12.09 7.62
N ASP A 59 -17.57 12.81 8.16
CA ASP A 59 -17.68 13.61 9.37
C ASP A 59 -17.23 15.05 9.07
N GLU A 60 -18.20 15.95 9.02
CA GLU A 60 -18.02 17.38 8.82
C GLU A 60 -18.01 18.18 10.14
N THR A 61 -17.92 17.55 11.31
CA THR A 61 -18.04 18.27 12.59
C THR A 61 -16.93 19.31 12.80
N SER A 62 -15.73 19.04 12.27
CA SER A 62 -14.58 19.93 12.40
C SER A 62 -14.67 21.15 11.47
N ILE A 63 -14.39 22.33 12.03
CA ILE A 63 -14.28 23.58 11.25
C ILE A 63 -13.05 23.63 10.35
N ARG A 64 -12.01 22.82 10.60
CA ARG A 64 -10.72 22.87 9.88
C ARG A 64 -10.55 21.78 8.84
N VAL A 65 -11.17 20.63 9.05
CA VAL A 65 -10.97 19.45 8.20
C VAL A 65 -12.27 18.70 7.96
N LEU A 66 -12.43 18.13 6.77
CA LEU A 66 -13.34 17.02 6.53
C LEU A 66 -12.64 15.72 6.95
N LYS A 67 -13.31 14.92 7.78
CA LYS A 67 -12.86 13.56 8.10
C LYS A 67 -13.72 12.58 7.33
N TYR A 68 -13.10 11.52 6.83
CA TYR A 68 -13.86 10.36 6.40
C TYR A 68 -13.21 9.08 6.89
N LYS A 69 -14.03 8.05 7.08
CA LYS A 69 -13.60 6.74 7.55
C LYS A 69 -14.03 5.69 6.55
N SER A 70 -13.03 5.05 5.94
CA SER A 70 -13.29 3.97 5.00
C SER A 70 -13.79 2.71 5.72
N PRO A 71 -14.46 1.81 4.99
CA PRO A 71 -14.57 0.41 5.37
C PRO A 71 -13.18 -0.22 5.55
N SER A 72 -13.02 -1.07 6.56
CA SER A 72 -11.75 -1.74 6.81
C SER A 72 -11.55 -2.90 5.84
N PHE A 73 -10.34 -3.07 5.32
CA PHE A 73 -9.90 -4.34 4.75
C PHE A 73 -9.46 -5.26 5.91
N ILE A 74 -9.91 -6.51 5.88
CA ILE A 74 -9.59 -7.52 6.89
C ILE A 74 -9.18 -8.80 6.16
N ALA A 75 -8.03 -9.36 6.54
CA ALA A 75 -7.62 -10.67 6.09
C ALA A 75 -7.25 -11.54 7.30
N THR A 76 -7.85 -12.72 7.39
CA THR A 76 -7.67 -13.66 8.50
C THR A 76 -7.32 -15.03 7.95
N VAL A 77 -6.26 -15.63 8.48
CA VAL A 77 -5.83 -16.98 8.12
C VAL A 77 -5.63 -17.82 9.36
N SER A 78 -6.18 -19.02 9.34
CA SER A 78 -5.91 -20.09 10.28
C SER A 78 -5.10 -21.17 9.58
N PHE A 79 -3.99 -21.58 10.18
CA PHE A 79 -3.10 -22.56 9.59
C PHE A 79 -2.49 -23.47 10.66
N ARG A 80 -2.08 -24.67 10.24
CA ARG A 80 -1.29 -25.57 11.07
C ARG A 80 0.15 -25.57 10.60
N PHE A 81 1.05 -25.39 11.56
CA PHE A 81 2.49 -25.41 11.33
C PHE A 81 3.08 -26.76 11.77
N PRO A 82 3.97 -27.37 10.97
CA PRO A 82 4.52 -28.69 11.27
C PRO A 82 5.52 -28.65 12.43
N PRO A 83 5.89 -29.81 12.99
CA PRO A 83 7.04 -29.93 13.87
C PRO A 83 8.31 -29.32 13.25
N ILE A 84 9.13 -28.65 14.06
CA ILE A 84 10.39 -28.02 13.63
C ILE A 84 11.50 -28.22 14.66
N HIS A 85 12.75 -28.25 14.20
CA HIS A 85 13.93 -28.50 15.03
C HIS A 85 14.28 -27.32 15.94
N SER A 86 15.07 -27.55 16.99
CA SER A 86 15.41 -26.55 18.02
C SER A 86 16.16 -25.32 17.51
N ASN A 87 16.88 -25.44 16.40
CA ASN A 87 17.63 -24.36 15.76
C ASN A 87 16.82 -23.59 14.70
N GLU A 88 15.57 -23.96 14.46
CA GLU A 88 14.72 -23.28 13.49
C GLU A 88 13.86 -22.19 14.14
N CYS A 89 13.76 -21.08 13.42
CA CYS A 89 12.88 -19.97 13.76
C CYS A 89 12.14 -19.55 12.50
N TRP A 90 10.82 -19.46 12.58
CA TRP A 90 9.95 -19.09 11.47
C TRP A 90 9.08 -17.89 11.82
N LYS A 91 8.87 -16.99 10.87
CA LYS A 91 7.89 -15.91 10.98
C LYS A 91 6.80 -16.12 9.93
N VAL A 92 5.54 -16.14 10.35
CA VAL A 92 4.40 -16.23 9.43
C VAL A 92 3.54 -14.98 9.61
N GLY A 93 3.24 -14.29 8.51
CA GLY A 93 2.60 -12.98 8.57
C GLY A 93 2.19 -12.46 7.21
N PHE A 94 1.66 -11.24 7.20
CA PHE A 94 1.31 -10.51 5.99
C PHE A 94 2.37 -9.48 5.62
N VAL A 95 2.67 -9.37 4.33
CA VAL A 95 3.37 -8.23 3.73
C VAL A 95 2.37 -7.50 2.85
N GLN A 96 2.28 -6.18 2.96
CA GLN A 96 1.42 -5.33 2.12
C GLN A 96 2.27 -4.30 1.38
N ALA A 97 1.99 -4.07 0.11
CA ALA A 97 2.65 -3.03 -0.67
C ALA A 97 1.70 -2.40 -1.69
N CYS A 98 1.95 -1.14 -2.01
CA CYS A 98 1.26 -0.40 -3.06
C CYS A 98 2.19 -0.14 -4.25
N SER A 99 1.60 -0.04 -5.44
CA SER A 99 2.25 0.41 -6.67
C SER A 99 1.67 1.75 -7.10
N TYR A 100 2.46 2.57 -7.79
CA TYR A 100 2.04 3.89 -8.25
C TYR A 100 2.56 4.10 -9.66
N PHE A 101 1.67 4.57 -10.53
CA PHE A 101 2.03 5.07 -11.84
C PHE A 101 1.10 6.24 -12.21
N ILE A 102 1.65 7.46 -12.21
CA ILE A 102 1.02 8.62 -12.83
C ILE A 102 1.78 8.94 -14.13
N SER A 103 1.03 9.09 -15.22
CA SER A 103 1.52 9.74 -16.44
C SER A 103 1.44 11.24 -16.23
N ILE A 104 2.58 11.93 -16.28
CA ILE A 104 2.63 13.40 -16.36
C ILE A 104 2.20 13.79 -17.79
N TYR A 105 1.33 14.78 -17.93
CA TYR A 105 1.06 15.43 -19.22
C TYR A 105 1.54 16.87 -19.24
N SER A 106 2.23 17.18 -20.34
CA SER A 106 2.49 18.53 -20.83
C SER A 106 1.17 19.19 -21.23
N SER A 107 1.07 20.47 -20.95
CA SER A 107 -0.05 21.38 -21.24
C SER A 107 -0.77 21.07 -22.56
N ASN A 108 -2.05 20.72 -22.45
CA ASN A 108 -3.11 20.74 -23.48
C ASN A 108 -3.58 19.45 -24.16
N LEU A 109 -3.09 18.25 -23.82
CA LEU A 109 -3.82 17.02 -24.20
C LEU A 109 -3.40 15.85 -23.32
N ILE A 110 -4.30 15.40 -22.44
CA ILE A 110 -4.09 14.25 -21.57
C ILE A 110 -4.33 12.96 -22.35
N TYR A 111 -3.27 12.28 -22.80
CA TYR A 111 -3.36 10.89 -23.30
C TYR A 111 -3.09 9.88 -22.17
N ILE A 112 -4.09 9.63 -21.34
CA ILE A 112 -4.04 8.57 -20.32
C ILE A 112 -3.97 7.21 -21.03
N PHE A 113 -2.80 6.54 -21.00
CA PHE A 113 -2.73 5.07 -21.14
C PHE A 113 -2.36 4.46 -19.78
N PRO A 114 -3.34 4.15 -18.91
CA PRO A 114 -3.12 3.41 -17.69
C PRO A 114 -3.45 1.95 -17.96
N ILE A 115 -2.46 1.09 -18.05
CA ILE A 115 -2.73 -0.35 -17.89
C ILE A 115 -2.01 -0.79 -16.62
N GLY A 116 -2.65 -0.60 -15.46
CA GLY A 116 -2.27 -1.30 -14.22
C GLY A 116 -2.20 -0.47 -12.95
N ASP A 117 -2.86 -0.98 -11.91
CA ASP A 117 -2.60 -0.86 -10.47
C ASP A 117 -1.86 0.41 -9.95
N PHE A 118 -2.56 1.54 -9.77
CA PHE A 118 -1.98 2.78 -9.19
C PHE A 118 -2.72 3.27 -7.93
N MET A 119 -2.00 3.98 -7.06
CA MET A 119 -2.60 4.79 -5.99
C MET A 119 -2.86 6.20 -6.52
N LEU A 120 -3.96 6.83 -6.11
CA LEU A 120 -4.27 8.22 -6.40
C LEU A 120 -4.90 8.85 -5.15
N PHE A 121 -4.43 10.03 -4.78
CA PHE A 121 -4.92 10.77 -3.63
C PHE A 121 -5.05 12.23 -4.00
N HIS A 122 -6.19 12.66 -4.52
CA HIS A 122 -6.41 14.02 -4.98
C HIS A 122 -7.47 14.70 -4.13
N ASN A 123 -7.18 15.93 -3.68
CA ASN A 123 -8.16 16.82 -3.08
C ASN A 123 -8.19 18.11 -3.90
N GLN A 124 -9.31 18.43 -4.53
CA GLN A 124 -9.50 19.59 -5.39
C GLN A 124 -10.04 20.78 -4.58
N TYR A 125 -9.49 21.97 -4.81
CA TYR A 125 -9.87 23.20 -4.12
C TYR A 125 -10.44 24.22 -5.11
N GLY A 126 -11.62 23.94 -5.66
CA GLY A 126 -12.25 24.71 -6.73
C GLY A 126 -11.33 24.86 -7.94
N ASP A 127 -11.28 26.06 -8.48
CA ASP A 127 -10.39 26.43 -9.59
C ASP A 127 -9.00 26.87 -9.12
N LEU A 128 -8.69 26.76 -7.83
CA LEU A 128 -7.42 27.24 -7.25
C LEU A 128 -6.30 26.20 -7.37
N GLY A 129 -6.64 24.92 -7.48
CA GLY A 129 -5.69 23.83 -7.66
C GLY A 129 -6.08 22.56 -6.91
N TYR A 130 -5.11 21.67 -6.72
CA TYR A 130 -5.31 20.42 -5.98
C TYR A 130 -4.11 20.03 -5.12
N SER A 131 -4.36 19.24 -4.08
CA SER A 131 -3.31 18.59 -3.30
C SER A 131 -3.25 17.10 -3.58
N SER A 132 -2.06 16.51 -3.51
CA SER A 132 -1.86 15.08 -3.69
C SER A 132 -0.77 14.47 -2.83
N TRP A 133 -1.06 13.29 -2.27
CA TRP A 133 -0.04 12.43 -1.66
C TRP A 133 0.66 11.62 -2.75
N GLU A 134 2.00 11.65 -2.76
CA GLU A 134 2.81 11.03 -3.81
C GLU A 134 4.02 10.31 -3.22
N PHE A 135 4.54 9.33 -3.99
CA PHE A 135 5.72 8.56 -3.63
C PHE A 135 6.84 8.84 -4.63
N PRO A 136 7.86 9.65 -4.27
CA PRO A 136 8.95 10.01 -5.15
C PRO A 136 9.62 8.82 -5.84
N GLN A 137 9.89 7.76 -5.08
CA GLN A 137 10.52 6.52 -5.53
C GLN A 137 9.75 5.87 -6.69
N LEU A 138 8.43 5.92 -6.64
CA LEU A 138 7.57 5.34 -7.68
C LEU A 138 7.46 6.28 -8.89
N VAL A 139 7.39 7.60 -8.66
CA VAL A 139 7.30 8.61 -9.74
C VAL A 139 8.55 8.60 -10.61
N VAL A 140 9.74 8.62 -10.00
CA VAL A 140 11.02 8.59 -10.73
C VAL A 140 11.42 7.18 -11.18
N ARG A 141 10.59 6.18 -10.87
CA ARG A 141 10.76 4.76 -11.23
C ARG A 141 12.00 4.10 -10.63
N ASP A 142 12.51 4.61 -9.51
CA ASP A 142 13.57 3.98 -8.73
C ASP A 142 13.04 2.78 -7.91
N ALA A 143 11.71 2.67 -7.72
CA ALA A 143 11.05 1.51 -7.13
C ALA A 143 9.76 1.15 -7.89
N SER A 144 9.39 -0.13 -7.90
CA SER A 144 8.13 -0.61 -8.51
C SER A 144 6.96 -0.68 -7.52
N MET A 145 7.27 -0.82 -6.24
CA MET A 145 6.29 -0.89 -5.14
C MET A 145 6.89 -0.31 -3.85
N ILE A 146 6.04 0.19 -2.97
CA ILE A 146 6.42 0.66 -1.63
C ILE A 146 5.67 -0.14 -0.58
N ASN A 147 6.40 -0.59 0.44
CA ASN A 147 5.89 -1.39 1.53
C ASN A 147 4.97 -0.58 2.45
N ASP A 148 3.81 -1.11 2.83
CA ASP A 148 2.84 -0.44 3.69
C ASP A 148 2.87 -0.97 5.14
N SER A 149 4.07 -1.18 5.68
CA SER A 149 4.25 -1.51 7.08
C SER A 149 4.30 -0.26 7.97
N CYS A 150 4.13 -0.48 9.27
CA CYS A 150 4.32 0.54 10.28
C CYS A 150 5.80 0.91 10.55
N GLY A 151 6.76 0.29 9.84
CA GLY A 151 8.20 0.50 10.01
C GLY A 151 8.86 -0.23 11.19
N ARG A 152 8.11 -0.82 12.14
CA ARG A 152 8.69 -1.47 13.34
C ARG A 152 9.09 -2.93 13.14
N ASN A 153 8.33 -3.67 12.36
CA ASN A 153 8.56 -5.09 12.08
C ASN A 153 8.78 -5.30 10.57
N PHE A 154 9.54 -4.42 9.93
CA PHE A 154 9.75 -4.45 8.50
C PHE A 154 10.19 -5.85 8.00
N PRO A 155 9.67 -6.40 6.88
CA PRO A 155 8.67 -5.86 5.94
C PRO A 155 7.21 -6.15 6.30
N TRP A 156 6.97 -6.71 7.49
CA TRP A 156 5.67 -7.24 7.87
C TRP A 156 4.67 -6.14 8.24
N TYR A 157 3.41 -6.35 7.86
CA TYR A 157 2.30 -5.50 8.26
C TYR A 157 2.03 -5.62 9.76
N GLY A 158 1.66 -4.50 10.41
CA GLY A 158 1.26 -4.46 11.82
C GLY A 158 2.39 -4.14 12.81
N SER A 159 2.01 -3.45 13.90
CA SER A 159 2.95 -2.82 14.84
C SER A 159 2.96 -3.38 16.27
N LYS A 160 1.94 -4.14 16.68
CA LYS A 160 1.62 -4.27 18.12
C LYS A 160 1.64 -5.67 18.75
N ASN A 161 1.58 -6.78 17.99
CA ASN A 161 1.54 -8.11 18.62
C ASN A 161 2.44 -9.12 17.90
N GLN A 162 3.64 -9.36 18.44
CA GLN A 162 4.30 -10.67 18.29
C GLN A 162 3.58 -11.62 19.25
N GLY A 163 2.50 -12.24 18.80
CA GLY A 163 1.75 -13.16 19.66
C GLY A 163 2.57 -14.41 19.93
N LYS A 164 3.16 -14.54 21.12
CA LYS A 164 3.47 -15.87 21.70
C LYS A 164 2.14 -16.46 22.18
N ILE A 165 1.57 -17.40 21.43
CA ILE A 165 0.36 -18.10 21.88
C ILE A 165 0.76 -19.03 23.05
N ASN A 166 0.48 -18.61 24.28
CA ASN A 166 0.60 -19.47 25.45
C ASN A 166 -0.57 -20.47 25.47
N ARG A 167 -0.25 -21.77 25.46
CA ARG A 167 -1.18 -22.92 25.31
C ARG A 167 -2.18 -23.13 26.46
N THR A 168 -2.39 -22.16 27.36
CA THR A 168 -3.06 -22.38 28.66
C THR A 168 -4.27 -21.48 28.97
N LYS A 169 -4.76 -20.64 28.05
CA LYS A 169 -6.01 -19.90 28.29
C LYS A 169 -7.10 -20.26 27.27
N PRO A 170 -8.31 -20.62 27.73
CA PRO A 170 -9.44 -20.86 26.83
C PRO A 170 -9.83 -19.57 26.10
N LEU A 171 -10.14 -19.72 24.82
CA LEU A 171 -10.65 -18.69 23.91
C LEU A 171 -11.94 -18.08 24.48
N LEU A 172 -11.84 -16.91 25.11
CA LEU A 172 -12.97 -16.02 25.32
C LEU A 172 -12.54 -14.59 24.99
N SER A 173 -13.08 -14.11 23.87
CA SER A 173 -13.48 -12.73 23.60
C SER A 173 -12.46 -11.60 23.74
N LYS A 174 -11.21 -11.81 23.31
CA LYS A 174 -10.39 -10.74 22.70
C LYS A 174 -9.60 -11.36 21.55
N VAL A 175 -10.13 -11.24 20.34
CA VAL A 175 -9.38 -11.51 19.10
C VAL A 175 -8.27 -10.47 19.06
N TYR A 176 -7.12 -10.77 19.66
CA TYR A 176 -5.92 -9.98 19.43
C TYR A 176 -5.65 -10.07 17.94
N GLU A 177 -5.61 -8.93 17.24
CA GLU A 177 -5.07 -8.85 15.89
C GLU A 177 -3.59 -9.24 15.99
N ILE A 178 -3.30 -10.53 15.81
CA ILE A 178 -1.95 -11.05 15.70
C ILE A 178 -1.61 -10.93 14.22
N PHE A 179 -0.78 -9.95 13.88
CA PHE A 179 -0.43 -9.69 12.48
C PHE A 179 0.66 -10.64 11.97
N ILE A 180 1.51 -11.10 12.89
CA ILE A 180 2.67 -11.93 12.64
C ILE A 180 2.83 -12.88 13.82
N VAL A 181 3.12 -14.14 13.55
CA VAL A 181 3.56 -15.10 14.56
C VAL A 181 5.00 -15.51 14.34
N THR A 182 5.78 -15.50 15.41
CA THR A 182 7.13 -16.06 15.45
C THR A 182 7.06 -17.45 16.09
N ILE A 183 7.43 -18.48 15.34
CA ILE A 183 7.41 -19.88 15.74
C ILE A 183 8.86 -20.29 15.98
N GLN A 184 9.20 -20.49 17.26
CA GLN A 184 10.53 -20.91 17.68
C GLN A 184 10.53 -22.42 17.93
N GLY A 185 11.50 -23.12 17.36
CA GLY A 185 11.72 -24.52 17.67
C GLY A 185 12.33 -24.74 19.07
N PRO A 186 12.29 -25.98 19.58
CA PRO A 186 11.71 -27.15 18.93
C PRO A 186 10.19 -27.18 19.07
N LEU A 187 9.52 -27.65 18.02
CA LEU A 187 8.10 -27.98 18.04
C LEU A 187 7.96 -29.47 17.76
N TYR A 188 7.46 -30.24 18.73
CA TYR A 188 7.35 -31.70 18.63
C TYR A 188 6.05 -32.20 17.99
N ARG A 189 5.05 -31.32 17.88
CA ARG A 189 3.72 -31.62 17.34
C ARG A 189 3.24 -30.47 16.49
N GLN A 190 2.42 -30.79 15.49
CA GLN A 190 1.74 -29.78 14.70
C GLN A 190 0.98 -28.82 15.62
N SER A 191 1.07 -27.52 15.34
CA SER A 191 0.43 -26.48 16.15
C SER A 191 -0.36 -25.53 15.27
N GLU A 192 -1.53 -25.11 15.75
CA GLU A 192 -2.46 -24.28 15.02
C GLU A 192 -2.31 -22.80 15.42
N TYR A 193 -2.39 -21.93 14.42
CA TYR A 193 -2.22 -20.50 14.57
C TYR A 193 -3.30 -19.78 13.76
N THR A 194 -3.79 -18.66 14.30
CA THR A 194 -4.66 -17.74 13.57
C THR A 194 -4.02 -16.37 13.63
N ILE A 195 -3.79 -15.78 12.46
CA ILE A 195 -3.30 -14.40 12.30
C ILE A 195 -4.33 -13.59 11.51
N SER A 196 -4.38 -12.29 11.80
CA SER A 196 -5.30 -11.37 11.14
C SER A 196 -4.64 -10.01 10.94
N MET A 197 -4.87 -9.40 9.78
CA MET A 197 -4.56 -8.01 9.53
C MET A 197 -5.83 -7.21 9.30
N ARG A 198 -5.79 -5.95 9.74
CA ARG A 198 -6.81 -4.94 9.49
C ARG A 198 -6.13 -3.68 8.96
N ASP A 199 -6.65 -3.16 7.86
CA ASP A 199 -6.25 -1.87 7.31
C ASP A 199 -7.47 -0.95 7.24
N LEU A 200 -7.29 0.28 7.72
CA LEU A 200 -8.34 1.27 7.91
C LEU A 200 -7.81 2.67 7.59
N PHE A 201 -8.51 3.37 6.71
CA PHE A 201 -8.20 4.75 6.37
C PHE A 201 -9.10 5.72 7.15
N VAL A 202 -8.46 6.64 7.88
CA VAL A 202 -9.15 7.75 8.58
C VAL A 202 -8.45 9.09 8.24
N PRO A 203 -8.41 9.51 6.97
CA PRO A 203 -7.74 10.74 6.56
C PRO A 203 -8.50 11.99 7.00
N TRP A 204 -7.75 13.05 7.24
CA TRP A 204 -8.24 14.37 7.63
C TRP A 204 -7.82 15.35 6.54
N ILE A 205 -8.78 15.85 5.78
CA ILE A 205 -8.53 16.71 4.62
C ILE A 205 -8.89 18.15 4.98
N PRO A 206 -7.97 19.12 4.86
CA PRO A 206 -8.27 20.50 5.19
C PRO A 206 -9.34 21.06 4.25
N TRP A 207 -10.25 21.86 4.81
CA TRP A 207 -11.26 22.59 4.03
C TRP A 207 -10.63 23.71 3.19
N ASP A 208 -9.56 24.31 3.71
CA ASP A 208 -8.76 25.34 3.05
C ASP A 208 -7.57 24.73 2.29
N ILE A 209 -6.93 25.53 1.44
CA ILE A 209 -5.72 25.18 0.72
C ILE A 209 -4.63 24.78 1.75
N PRO A 210 -3.92 23.66 1.57
CA PRO A 210 -2.98 23.17 2.58
C PRO A 210 -1.79 24.10 2.92
N THR A 211 -1.53 25.13 2.10
CA THR A 211 -0.50 26.15 2.34
C THR A 211 -1.04 27.44 2.98
N CYS A 212 -2.35 27.55 3.17
CA CYS A 212 -3.01 28.72 3.71
C CYS A 212 -3.42 28.49 5.17
N GLU A 213 -3.29 29.52 6.00
CA GLU A 213 -3.76 29.52 7.40
C GLU A 213 -5.16 30.14 7.54
N GLY A 214 -5.91 30.23 6.44
CA GLY A 214 -7.25 30.78 6.42
C GLY A 214 -8.28 29.85 7.06
N GLU A 215 -9.50 30.38 7.20
CA GLU A 215 -10.69 29.61 7.60
C GLU A 215 -11.67 29.44 6.44
N GLN A 216 -11.19 29.58 5.20
CA GLN A 216 -12.05 29.45 4.03
C GLN A 216 -12.24 27.99 3.65
N SER A 217 -13.39 27.68 3.04
CA SER A 217 -13.69 26.34 2.54
C SER A 217 -13.60 26.38 1.03
N TYR A 218 -12.50 25.86 0.49
CA TYR A 218 -12.29 25.74 -0.95
C TYR A 218 -12.36 24.30 -1.44
N LEU A 219 -12.29 23.32 -0.54
CA LEU A 219 -12.38 21.91 -0.89
C LEU A 219 -13.71 21.63 -1.61
N THR A 220 -13.59 21.03 -2.80
CA THR A 220 -14.71 20.78 -3.72
C THR A 220 -14.82 19.32 -4.15
N HIS A 221 -13.72 18.58 -4.12
CA HIS A 221 -13.73 17.18 -4.51
C HIS A 221 -12.61 16.42 -3.80
N ILE A 222 -12.89 15.18 -3.42
CA ILE A 222 -11.89 14.23 -2.95
C ILE A 222 -11.99 13.00 -3.84
N TYR A 223 -10.87 12.61 -4.42
CA TYR A 223 -10.74 11.35 -5.15
C TYR A 223 -9.58 10.54 -4.57
N ARG A 224 -9.90 9.35 -4.10
CA ARG A 224 -8.92 8.40 -3.57
C ARG A 224 -9.12 7.06 -4.24
N HIS A 225 -8.12 6.61 -4.99
CA HIS A 225 -8.06 5.26 -5.52
C HIS A 225 -6.85 4.57 -4.91
N GLN A 226 -7.07 3.47 -4.21
CA GLN A 226 -5.98 2.71 -3.62
C GLN A 226 -6.07 1.27 -4.01
N ARG A 227 -4.93 0.68 -4.33
CA ARG A 227 -4.80 -0.73 -4.63
C ARG A 227 -3.55 -1.28 -3.97
N PHE A 228 -3.73 -2.39 -3.29
CA PHE A 228 -2.66 -3.06 -2.57
C PHE A 228 -2.55 -4.51 -2.99
N TYR A 229 -1.32 -5.00 -2.98
CA TYR A 229 -1.02 -6.42 -2.94
C TYR A 229 -0.70 -6.82 -1.51
N VAL A 230 -1.26 -7.94 -1.10
CA VAL A 230 -1.05 -8.53 0.22
C VAL A 230 -0.57 -9.97 0.02
N TRP A 231 0.56 -10.29 0.62
CA TRP A 231 1.13 -11.63 0.58
C TRP A 231 1.09 -12.26 1.97
N LEU A 232 0.47 -13.42 2.07
CA LEU A 232 0.72 -14.32 3.19
C LEU A 232 2.06 -15.01 2.96
N CYS A 233 3.00 -14.81 3.88
CA CYS A 233 4.36 -15.35 3.77
C CYS A 233 4.77 -16.13 5.03
N ALA A 234 5.68 -17.09 4.83
CA ALA A 234 6.43 -17.74 5.89
C ALA A 234 7.94 -17.55 5.65
N MET A 235 8.65 -16.98 6.62
CA MET A 235 10.09 -16.72 6.53
C MET A 235 10.85 -17.65 7.47
N ASN A 236 11.78 -18.42 6.93
CA ASN A 236 12.80 -19.09 7.73
C ASN A 236 13.84 -18.05 8.16
N CYS A 237 13.85 -17.70 9.44
CA CYS A 237 14.72 -16.67 9.98
C CYS A 237 16.19 -17.11 10.02
N THR A 238 16.46 -18.41 10.10
CA THR A 238 17.82 -18.97 10.12
C THR A 238 18.42 -18.98 8.71
N LYS A 239 17.62 -19.27 7.68
CA LYS A 239 18.06 -19.38 6.28
C LYS A 239 17.86 -18.10 5.46
N ASN A 240 17.17 -17.09 6.02
CA ASN A 240 16.73 -15.88 5.32
C ASN A 240 15.97 -16.19 4.01
N GLU A 241 15.07 -17.17 4.09
CA GLU A 241 14.26 -17.64 2.95
C GLU A 241 12.79 -17.32 3.18
N LEU A 242 12.16 -16.65 2.23
CA LEU A 242 10.76 -16.21 2.27
C LEU A 242 9.91 -17.05 1.32
N LEU A 243 8.96 -17.78 1.89
CA LEU A 243 7.97 -18.57 1.18
C LEU A 243 6.71 -17.75 0.98
N ILE A 244 6.32 -17.55 -0.27
CA ILE A 244 5.06 -16.89 -0.63
C ILE A 244 3.97 -17.95 -0.72
N ILE A 245 3.03 -17.92 0.21
CA ILE A 245 1.95 -18.91 0.34
C ILE A 245 0.75 -18.49 -0.52
N ARG A 246 0.30 -17.24 -0.40
CA ARG A 246 -0.86 -16.74 -1.14
C ARG A 246 -0.75 -15.23 -1.38
N THR A 247 -1.24 -14.78 -2.54
CA THR A 247 -1.40 -13.35 -2.84
C THR A 247 -2.88 -12.96 -2.95
N ILE A 248 -3.23 -11.86 -2.29
CA ILE A 248 -4.50 -11.14 -2.39
C ILE A 248 -4.24 -9.79 -3.04
N ARG A 249 -5.20 -9.31 -3.81
CA ARG A 249 -5.27 -7.93 -4.29
C ARG A 249 -6.58 -7.32 -3.83
N TRP A 250 -6.52 -6.15 -3.22
CA TRP A 250 -7.73 -5.41 -2.86
C TRP A 250 -7.63 -3.98 -3.37
N THR A 251 -8.78 -3.37 -3.63
CA THR A 251 -8.87 -2.04 -4.21
C THR A 251 -10.01 -1.31 -3.52
N GLN A 252 -9.80 -0.02 -3.27
CA GLN A 252 -10.81 0.84 -2.70
C GLN A 252 -10.78 2.18 -3.43
N THR A 253 -11.94 2.56 -3.96
CA THR A 253 -12.17 3.87 -4.57
C THR A 253 -13.14 4.63 -3.70
N ILE A 254 -12.75 5.83 -3.29
CA ILE A 254 -13.56 6.77 -2.52
C ILE A 254 -13.60 8.06 -3.32
N GLU A 255 -14.80 8.51 -3.62
CA GLU A 255 -15.04 9.75 -4.31
C GLU A 255 -16.10 10.54 -3.55
N ILE A 256 -15.78 11.79 -3.20
CA ILE A 256 -16.64 12.66 -2.41
C ILE A 256 -16.74 14.00 -3.14
N ASP A 257 -17.96 14.38 -3.49
CA ASP A 257 -18.29 15.71 -4.01
C ASP A 257 -18.58 16.65 -2.84
N ILE A 258 -18.09 17.89 -2.92
CA ILE A 258 -18.14 18.85 -1.81
C ILE A 258 -18.60 20.20 -2.33
N LYS A 259 -19.65 20.73 -1.70
CA LYS A 259 -20.22 22.04 -1.98
C LYS A 259 -19.89 23.01 -0.83
N PRO A 260 -18.83 23.82 -0.96
CA PRO A 260 -18.34 24.63 0.16
C PRO A 260 -19.32 25.74 0.59
N ASP A 261 -20.22 26.15 -0.30
CA ASP A 261 -21.28 27.15 -0.10
C ASP A 261 -22.42 26.65 0.79
N LEU A 262 -22.57 25.33 0.98
CA LEU A 262 -23.57 24.77 1.87
C LEU A 262 -23.15 24.85 3.34
N TYR A 263 -24.16 24.76 4.22
CA TYR A 263 -23.91 24.63 5.65
C TYR A 263 -23.15 23.33 5.95
N ARG A 264 -22.24 23.42 6.93
CA ARG A 264 -21.47 22.28 7.43
C ARG A 264 -22.40 21.16 7.92
N GLY A 265 -22.11 19.93 7.51
CA GLY A 265 -22.98 18.76 7.65
C GLY A 265 -23.86 18.49 6.43
N MET A 266 -23.85 19.39 5.44
CA MET A 266 -24.58 19.24 4.17
C MET A 266 -23.67 19.44 2.95
N ARG A 267 -22.36 19.66 3.15
CA ARG A 267 -21.44 20.00 2.06
C ARG A 267 -21.04 18.78 1.26
N ALA A 268 -20.76 17.67 1.95
CA ALA A 268 -20.10 16.53 1.37
C ALA A 268 -21.08 15.40 1.04
N LYS A 269 -20.90 14.79 -0.13
CA LYS A 269 -21.68 13.67 -0.61
C LYS A 269 -20.76 12.57 -1.15
N LEU A 270 -20.91 11.36 -0.63
CA LEU A 270 -20.24 10.19 -1.17
C LEU A 270 -20.80 9.87 -2.57
N ILE A 271 -19.93 9.86 -3.58
CA ILE A 271 -20.26 9.56 -4.98
C ILE A 271 -19.87 8.13 -5.35
N SER A 272 -18.73 7.66 -4.85
CA SER A 272 -18.27 6.28 -5.06
C SER A 272 -19.27 5.25 -4.53
N ASN A 273 -19.20 4.02 -5.06
CA ASN A 273 -20.08 2.92 -4.64
C ASN A 273 -20.05 2.73 -3.11
N PRO A 274 -21.19 2.83 -2.41
CA PRO A 274 -21.27 2.63 -0.96
C PRO A 274 -20.99 1.18 -0.55
N VAL A 275 -21.00 0.23 -1.49
CA VAL A 275 -20.61 -1.16 -1.26
C VAL A 275 -19.23 -1.40 -1.90
N PRO A 276 -18.17 -1.59 -1.09
CA PRO A 276 -16.84 -1.78 -1.64
C PRO A 276 -16.69 -3.11 -2.40
N ASP A 277 -15.89 -3.07 -3.47
CA ASP A 277 -15.44 -4.27 -4.18
C ASP A 277 -14.69 -5.20 -3.23
N GLN A 278 -15.05 -6.48 -3.22
CA GLN A 278 -14.41 -7.43 -2.33
C GLN A 278 -13.01 -7.84 -2.81
N PRO A 279 -12.08 -8.17 -1.89
CA PRO A 279 -10.72 -8.59 -2.24
C PRO A 279 -10.70 -9.80 -3.18
N ILE A 280 -9.69 -9.84 -4.05
CA ILE A 280 -9.51 -10.92 -5.01
C ILE A 280 -8.28 -11.74 -4.61
N PHE A 281 -8.48 -13.03 -4.38
CA PHE A 281 -7.37 -13.98 -4.32
C PHE A 281 -6.83 -14.21 -5.73
N LEU A 282 -5.53 -13.98 -5.92
CA LEU A 282 -4.93 -14.20 -7.24
C LEU A 282 -4.89 -15.69 -7.56
N LYS A 283 -5.14 -16.04 -8.82
CA LYS A 283 -5.03 -17.42 -9.32
C LYS A 283 -3.61 -17.96 -9.20
N ARG A 284 -2.61 -17.07 -9.32
CA ARG A 284 -1.19 -17.36 -9.16
C ARG A 284 -0.58 -16.33 -8.24
N ASN A 285 0.33 -16.78 -7.38
CA ASN A 285 1.13 -15.88 -6.56
C ASN A 285 2.08 -15.08 -7.45
N ILE A 286 2.41 -13.88 -6.98
CA ILE A 286 3.44 -13.03 -7.59
C ILE A 286 4.57 -12.83 -6.58
N PHE A 287 5.78 -12.61 -7.07
CA PHE A 287 6.92 -12.27 -6.22
C PHE A 287 6.74 -10.90 -5.59
N ILE A 288 7.34 -10.70 -4.41
CA ILE A 288 7.43 -9.39 -3.79
C ILE A 288 8.66 -8.70 -4.37
N PRO A 289 8.53 -7.52 -5.00
CA PRO A 289 9.70 -6.78 -5.45
C PRO A 289 10.66 -6.52 -4.29
N SER A 290 11.98 -6.55 -4.53
CA SER A 290 13.00 -6.32 -3.50
C SER A 290 12.80 -4.97 -2.78
N CYS A 291 12.39 -3.93 -3.52
CA CYS A 291 12.06 -2.61 -2.97
C CYS A 291 10.88 -2.63 -1.97
N ALA A 292 9.95 -3.58 -2.07
CA ALA A 292 8.86 -3.76 -1.10
C ALA A 292 9.27 -4.64 0.10
N LEU A 293 10.48 -5.21 0.07
CA LEU A 293 11.13 -5.89 1.18
C LEU A 293 12.25 -5.05 1.81
N GLN A 294 12.34 -3.76 1.48
CA GLN A 294 13.28 -2.82 2.09
C GLN A 294 12.59 -1.51 2.49
N GLU A 295 13.19 -0.82 3.46
CA GLU A 295 12.78 0.55 3.79
C GLU A 295 12.94 1.46 2.55
N PRO A 296 12.17 2.57 2.45
CA PRO A 296 11.20 3.08 3.43
C PRO A 296 9.80 2.44 3.35
N SER A 297 9.04 2.55 4.45
CA SER A 297 7.60 2.31 4.42
C SER A 297 6.85 3.46 3.73
N ALA A 298 5.62 3.21 3.28
CA ALA A 298 4.77 4.18 2.60
C ALA A 298 4.64 5.50 3.38
N ASN A 299 4.39 5.41 4.69
CA ASN A 299 4.28 6.59 5.55
C ASN A 299 5.58 7.40 5.68
N ASN A 300 6.73 6.76 5.50
CA ASN A 300 8.03 7.42 5.54
C ASN A 300 8.46 7.92 4.15
N ALA A 301 7.95 7.32 3.08
CA ALA A 301 8.29 7.63 1.69
C ALA A 301 7.44 8.76 1.11
N GLN A 302 6.18 8.86 1.52
CA GLN A 302 5.20 9.77 0.92
C GLN A 302 5.47 11.24 1.23
N LEU A 303 5.09 12.11 0.31
CA LEU A 303 5.03 13.56 0.49
C LEU A 303 3.67 14.11 0.05
N LEU A 304 3.32 15.29 0.53
CA LEU A 304 2.11 16.02 0.12
C LEU A 304 2.52 17.21 -0.74
N ILE A 305 2.04 17.26 -1.98
CA ILE A 305 2.22 18.39 -2.89
C ILE A 305 0.92 19.18 -2.98
N TRP A 306 1.04 20.50 -3.00
CA TRP A 306 0.01 21.43 -3.47
C TRP A 306 0.38 21.87 -4.88
N ARG A 307 -0.54 21.73 -5.84
CA ARG A 307 -0.39 22.23 -7.21
C ARG A 307 -1.44 23.30 -7.46
N PRO A 308 -1.07 24.58 -7.36
CA PRO A 308 -2.00 25.65 -7.69
C PRO A 308 -2.27 25.68 -9.19
N THR A 309 -3.42 26.23 -9.59
CA THR A 309 -3.73 26.50 -11.00
C THR A 309 -2.79 27.54 -11.59
N LYS A 310 -2.22 28.42 -10.75
CA LYS A 310 -1.24 29.44 -11.14
C LYS A 310 -0.05 29.42 -10.19
N GLY A 311 1.16 29.42 -10.74
CA GLY A 311 2.42 29.35 -9.99
C GLY A 311 2.95 27.93 -9.86
N ASP A 312 4.04 27.80 -9.11
CA ASP A 312 4.77 26.54 -9.01
C ASP A 312 4.18 25.59 -7.96
N PRO A 313 4.33 24.26 -8.14
CA PRO A 313 4.02 23.28 -7.11
C PRO A 313 4.77 23.53 -5.80
N ILE A 314 4.10 23.31 -4.67
CA ILE A 314 4.66 23.50 -3.32
C ILE A 314 4.64 22.18 -2.57
N VAL A 315 5.78 21.80 -1.97
CA VAL A 315 5.84 20.68 -1.03
C VAL A 315 5.26 21.13 0.31
N VAL A 316 4.08 20.62 0.66
CA VAL A 316 3.38 20.95 1.91
C VAL A 316 3.89 20.11 3.07
N VAL A 317 4.02 18.80 2.84
CA VAL A 317 4.59 17.86 3.80
C VAL A 317 5.69 17.10 3.10
N ASN A 318 6.88 17.15 3.67
CA ASN A 318 8.03 16.45 3.10
C ASN A 318 8.06 14.98 3.53
N SER A 319 8.71 14.16 2.71
CA SER A 319 8.99 12.76 3.03
C SER A 319 9.87 12.67 4.27
N LYS A 320 9.67 11.65 5.13
CA LYS A 320 10.58 11.43 6.27
C LYS A 320 11.88 10.78 5.84
N HIS A 321 11.87 10.10 4.69
CA HIS A 321 13.02 9.42 4.12
C HIS A 321 13.53 10.20 2.90
N HIS A 322 14.56 11.03 3.12
CA HIS A 322 15.19 11.83 2.06
C HIS A 322 16.28 11.03 1.34
N ASP A 323 15.86 10.24 0.36
CA ASP A 323 16.76 9.51 -0.53
C ASP A 323 17.07 10.29 -1.82
N THR A 324 17.89 9.69 -2.67
CA THR A 324 18.21 10.21 -4.01
C THR A 324 16.95 10.35 -4.87
N SER A 325 15.99 9.44 -4.74
CA SER A 325 14.71 9.45 -5.46
C SER A 325 13.91 10.72 -5.15
N THR A 326 13.86 11.10 -3.87
CA THR A 326 13.21 12.33 -3.40
C THR A 326 13.88 13.57 -4.00
N LYS A 327 15.21 13.62 -4.02
CA LYS A 327 15.95 14.73 -4.65
C LYS A 327 15.68 14.84 -6.15
N LYS A 328 15.72 13.71 -6.88
CA LYS A 328 15.37 13.65 -8.31
C LYS A 328 13.95 14.16 -8.55
N TYR A 329 13.00 13.70 -7.75
CA TYR A 329 11.61 14.11 -7.87
C TYR A 329 11.41 15.61 -7.63
N LEU A 330 12.02 16.17 -6.58
CA LEU A 330 11.96 17.61 -6.31
C LEU A 330 12.62 18.44 -7.42
N HIS A 331 13.71 17.95 -8.00
CA HIS A 331 14.33 18.57 -9.17
C HIS A 331 13.41 18.57 -10.39
N LEU A 332 12.70 17.46 -10.65
CA LEU A 332 11.70 17.38 -11.71
C LEU A 332 10.51 18.32 -11.47
N LEU A 333 10.07 18.49 -10.22
CA LEU A 333 9.00 19.45 -9.90
C LEU A 333 9.41 20.89 -10.23
N ASN A 334 10.66 21.27 -9.96
CA ASN A 334 11.14 22.65 -10.18
C ASN A 334 11.52 22.95 -11.63
N ASN A 335 11.82 21.93 -12.45
CA ASN A 335 12.34 22.09 -13.81
C ASN A 335 11.34 21.79 -14.94
N ASN A 336 10.10 21.45 -14.62
CA ASN A 336 9.01 21.37 -15.62
C ASN A 336 8.34 22.74 -15.86
N ILE A 337 9.15 23.82 -15.80
CA ILE A 337 8.79 25.20 -16.17
C ILE A 337 9.13 25.42 -17.65
#